data_AF-A0A8J5ID89-F1
#
_entry.id   AF-A0A8J5ID89-F1
#
_cell.length_a   1.000
_cell.length_b   1.000
_cell.length_c   1.000
_cell.angle_alpha   90.00
_cell.angle_beta   90.00
_cell.angle_gamma   90.00
#
_symmetry.space_group_name_H-M   'P 1'
#
loop_
_entity.id
_entity.type
_entity.pdbx_description
1 polymer ?
#
loop_
_entity_poly.entity_id
_entity_poly.type
_entity_poly.pdbx_seq_one_letter_code
_entity_poly.pdbx_strand_id
1 'polypeptide(L)'
;MSERAAARAQGVPRCAISDWRKKKEDIFAFVGSEKTLSRAPVRPERVPFGIELITYTKDTRRDCFPLTARSMTVFARESYPEWLQIYVKGKKDAIIAYESLLRLLGRFAYRHGSGLNVTGLHTSGYT
;
A
#
# COMPACT_ATOMS: atom_id res chain seq x y z
N MET A 1 -19.68 31.10 -19.14
CA MET A 1 -20.46 30.44 -18.07
C MET A 1 -19.78 30.71 -16.73
N SER A 2 -20.51 31.03 -15.65
CA SER A 2 -19.89 31.27 -14.33
C SER A 2 -19.59 29.95 -13.60
N GLU A 3 -18.62 29.92 -12.68
CA GLU A 3 -18.30 28.73 -11.86
C GLU A 3 -19.53 28.16 -11.15
N ARG A 4 -20.41 29.05 -10.67
CA ARG A 4 -21.64 28.65 -9.97
C ARG A 4 -22.63 27.99 -10.92
N ALA A 5 -22.75 28.48 -12.15
CA ALA A 5 -23.59 27.86 -13.17
C ALA A 5 -23.05 26.48 -13.58
N ALA A 6 -21.73 26.36 -13.75
CA ALA A 6 -21.07 25.09 -14.05
C ALA A 6 -21.21 24.06 -12.92
N ALA A 7 -21.03 24.49 -11.66
CA ALA A 7 -21.21 23.63 -10.48
C ALA A 7 -22.61 23.02 -10.42
N ARG A 8 -23.64 23.85 -10.65
CA ARG A 8 -25.04 23.40 -10.65
C ARG A 8 -25.35 22.46 -11.81
N ALA A 9 -24.87 22.79 -13.02
CA ALA A 9 -25.11 21.98 -14.21
C ALA A 9 -24.44 20.60 -14.15
N GLN A 10 -23.26 20.50 -13.52
CA GLN A 10 -22.46 19.27 -13.46
C GLN A 10 -22.65 18.49 -12.14
N GLY A 11 -23.38 19.02 -11.16
CA GLY A 11 -23.50 18.40 -9.84
C GLY A 11 -22.19 18.32 -9.05
N VAL A 12 -21.18 19.11 -9.45
CA VAL A 12 -19.84 19.12 -8.83
C VAL A 12 -19.72 20.31 -7.88
N PRO A 13 -19.17 20.13 -6.66
CA PRO A 13 -18.93 21.24 -5.74
C PRO A 13 -18.11 22.36 -6.38
N ARG A 14 -18.49 23.63 -6.14
CA ARG A 14 -17.78 24.80 -6.69
C ARG A 14 -16.29 24.80 -6.33
N CYS A 15 -15.93 24.32 -5.13
CA CYS A 15 -14.53 24.22 -4.71
C CYS A 15 -13.72 23.32 -5.65
N ALA A 16 -14.26 22.17 -6.06
CA ALA A 16 -13.59 21.26 -6.99
C ALA A 16 -13.36 21.91 -8.36
N ILE A 17 -14.34 22.66 -8.89
CA ILE A 17 -14.19 23.40 -10.15
C ILE A 17 -13.09 24.48 -10.03
N SER A 18 -13.05 25.19 -8.91
CA SER A 18 -12.01 26.19 -8.65
C SER A 18 -10.62 25.55 -8.55
N ASP A 19 -10.50 24.41 -7.88
CA ASP A 19 -9.24 23.69 -7.71
C ASP A 19 -8.75 23.06 -9.01
N TRP A 20 -9.63 22.54 -9.85
CA TRP A 20 -9.28 22.10 -11.21
C TRP A 20 -8.84 23.26 -12.08
N ARG A 21 -9.47 24.43 -11.96
CA ARG A 21 -9.03 25.61 -12.70
C ARG A 21 -7.63 26.07 -12.27
N LYS A 22 -7.30 25.99 -10.98
CA LYS A 22 -5.94 26.29 -10.49
C LYS A 22 -4.91 25.31 -11.03
N LYS A 23 -5.27 24.03 -11.14
CA LYS A 23 -4.40 22.95 -11.64
C LYS A 23 -4.55 22.69 -13.14
N LYS A 24 -5.15 23.63 -13.87
CA LYS A 24 -5.53 23.45 -15.28
C LYS A 24 -4.33 22.99 -16.12
N GLU A 25 -3.22 23.70 -16.01
CA GLU A 25 -2.05 23.42 -16.83
C GLU A 25 -1.42 22.08 -16.45
N ASP A 26 -1.39 21.70 -15.17
CA ASP A 26 -0.90 20.38 -14.73
C ASP A 26 -1.78 19.22 -15.25
N ILE A 27 -3.10 19.44 -15.29
CA ILE A 27 -4.06 18.44 -15.80
C ILE A 27 -3.86 18.26 -17.30
N PHE A 28 -3.71 19.34 -18.06
CA PHE A 28 -3.52 19.27 -19.52
C PHE A 28 -2.10 18.85 -19.92
N ALA A 29 -1.08 19.14 -19.10
CA ALA A 29 0.30 18.73 -19.33
C ALA A 29 0.59 17.29 -18.86
N PHE A 30 -0.38 16.58 -18.28
CA PHE A 30 -0.17 15.23 -17.77
C PHE A 30 0.04 14.22 -18.91
N VAL A 31 1.28 13.73 -19.03
CA VAL A 31 1.67 12.65 -19.96
C VAL A 31 1.80 11.35 -19.16
N GLY A 32 0.68 10.73 -18.83
CA GLY A 32 0.65 9.48 -18.08
C GLY A 32 -0.63 8.69 -18.29
N SER A 33 -0.63 7.42 -17.90
CA SER A 33 -1.83 6.58 -18.01
C SER A 33 -2.89 6.97 -16.99
N GLU A 34 -4.17 6.81 -17.33
CA GLU A 34 -5.29 6.99 -16.41
C GLU A 34 -5.16 6.11 -15.15
N LYS A 35 -4.54 4.94 -15.27
CA LYS A 35 -4.22 4.03 -14.15
C LYS A 35 -3.27 4.66 -13.12
N THR A 36 -2.49 5.65 -13.52
CA THR A 36 -1.57 6.41 -12.65
C THR A 36 -2.32 7.47 -11.85
N LEU A 37 -3.42 8.02 -12.37
CA LEU A 37 -4.25 9.03 -11.70
C LEU A 37 -5.22 8.42 -10.67
N SER A 38 -5.80 7.25 -10.99
CA SER A 38 -6.69 6.52 -10.07
C SER A 38 -5.95 5.87 -8.90
N ARG A 39 -4.63 5.70 -9.04
CA ARG A 39 -3.75 5.38 -7.94
C ARG A 39 -3.53 6.66 -7.14
N ALA A 40 -4.43 6.91 -6.18
CA ALA A 40 -4.19 7.89 -5.12
C ALA A 40 -2.72 7.78 -4.68
N PRO A 41 -2.02 8.87 -4.35
CA PRO A 41 -0.70 8.80 -3.75
C PRO A 41 -0.86 8.17 -2.36
N VAL A 42 -1.01 6.84 -2.34
CA VAL A 42 -0.93 6.01 -1.16
C VAL A 42 0.47 6.26 -0.68
N ARG A 43 0.58 7.08 0.38
CA ARG A 43 1.82 7.33 1.11
C ARG A 43 2.56 6.00 1.15
N PRO A 44 3.70 5.85 0.47
CA PRO A 44 4.35 4.57 0.44
C PRO A 44 4.76 4.30 1.89
N GLU A 45 4.10 3.36 2.55
CA GLU A 45 4.70 2.67 3.69
C GLU A 45 5.92 1.96 3.10
N ARG A 46 7.03 2.71 3.06
CA ARG A 46 8.30 2.29 2.49
C ARG A 46 8.87 1.30 3.48
N VAL A 47 8.67 0.03 3.18
CA VAL A 47 9.62 -1.00 3.59
C VAL A 47 10.97 -0.54 3.02
N PRO A 48 11.94 -0.12 3.87
CA PRO A 48 13.17 0.50 3.39
C PRO A 48 14.07 -0.48 2.63
N PHE A 49 13.80 -1.78 2.80
CA PHE A 49 14.46 -2.92 2.15
C PHE A 49 13.56 -3.57 1.09
N GLY A 50 12.85 -2.75 0.31
CA GLY A 50 11.90 -3.27 -0.68
C GLY A 50 12.56 -4.15 -1.75
N ILE A 51 13.78 -3.82 -2.18
CA ILE A 51 14.49 -4.57 -3.22
C ILE A 51 14.86 -5.96 -2.71
N GLU A 52 15.42 -6.03 -1.51
CA GLU A 52 15.85 -7.27 -0.86
C GLU A 52 14.66 -8.16 -0.53
N LEU A 53 13.56 -7.56 -0.08
CA LEU A 53 12.31 -8.28 0.14
C LEU A 53 11.73 -8.84 -1.16
N ILE A 54 11.84 -8.12 -2.28
CA ILE A 54 11.44 -8.64 -3.60
C ILE A 54 12.32 -9.83 -4.00
N THR A 55 13.64 -9.72 -3.84
CA THR A 55 14.58 -10.82 -4.13
C THR A 55 14.23 -12.05 -3.30
N TYR A 56 14.07 -11.90 -1.98
CA TYR A 56 13.62 -12.96 -1.09
C TYR A 56 12.30 -13.59 -1.57
N THR A 57 11.31 -12.79 -1.95
CA THR A 57 10.01 -13.32 -2.41
C THR A 57 10.12 -14.10 -3.72
N LYS A 58 11.05 -13.74 -4.61
CA LYS A 58 11.30 -14.43 -5.87
C LYS A 58 12.07 -15.74 -5.66
N ASP A 59 13.09 -15.72 -4.80
CA ASP A 59 13.88 -16.91 -4.47
C ASP A 59 13.03 -17.94 -3.73
N THR A 60 12.25 -17.51 -2.74
CA THR A 60 11.31 -18.38 -2.02
C THR A 60 10.33 -19.09 -2.96
N ARG A 61 9.86 -18.38 -4.01
CA ARG A 61 8.99 -18.97 -5.04
C ARG A 61 9.73 -19.92 -5.97
N ARG A 62 10.97 -19.59 -6.34
CA ARG A 62 11.83 -20.46 -7.17
C ARG A 62 12.06 -21.80 -6.48
N ASP A 63 12.25 -21.77 -5.17
CA ASP A 63 12.45 -22.96 -4.33
C ASP A 63 11.13 -23.67 -3.97
N CYS A 64 10.01 -23.24 -4.56
CA CYS A 64 8.65 -23.77 -4.33
C CYS A 64 8.19 -23.72 -2.86
N PHE A 65 8.80 -22.87 -2.04
CA PHE A 65 8.36 -22.66 -0.66
C PHE A 65 7.14 -21.74 -0.59
N PRO A 66 6.25 -21.95 0.40
CA PRO A 66 5.08 -21.10 0.56
C PRO A 66 5.47 -19.68 0.98
N LEU A 67 5.30 -18.72 0.07
CA LEU A 67 5.47 -17.30 0.39
C LEU A 67 4.26 -16.80 1.18
N THR A 68 4.49 -16.50 2.46
CA THR A 68 3.48 -15.96 3.38
C THR A 68 3.94 -14.65 3.99
N ALA A 69 3.00 -13.80 4.41
CA ALA A 69 3.35 -12.58 5.17
C ALA A 69 4.17 -12.91 6.43
N ARG A 70 3.93 -14.08 7.05
CA ARG A 70 4.71 -14.58 8.18
C ARG A 70 6.17 -14.86 7.81
N SER A 71 6.43 -15.54 6.70
CA SER A 71 7.80 -15.77 6.21
C SER A 71 8.54 -14.45 5.93
N MET A 72 7.84 -13.47 5.35
CA MET A 72 8.38 -12.12 5.14
C MET A 72 8.64 -11.39 6.47
N THR A 73 7.83 -11.61 7.50
CA THR A 73 8.08 -11.07 8.85
C THR A 73 9.34 -11.67 9.48
N VAL A 74 9.57 -12.98 9.29
CA VAL A 74 10.80 -13.65 9.76
C VAL A 74 12.02 -13.04 9.07
N PHE A 75 12.00 -12.91 7.74
CA PHE A 75 13.05 -12.23 6.98
C PHE A 75 13.30 -10.80 7.51
N ALA A 76 12.25 -10.01 7.70
CA ALA A 76 12.38 -8.64 8.22
C ALA A 76 12.98 -8.61 9.64
N ARG A 77 12.62 -9.57 10.50
CA ARG A 77 13.16 -9.68 11.87
C ARG A 77 14.64 -10.06 11.87
N GLU A 78 15.05 -10.98 11.00
CA GLU A 78 16.41 -11.50 10.94
C GLU A 78 17.37 -10.52 10.26
N SER A 79 16.93 -9.91 9.16
CA SER A 79 17.77 -9.02 8.35
C SER A 79 17.68 -7.54 8.77
N TYR A 80 16.57 -7.12 9.37
CA TYR A 80 16.32 -5.70 9.71
C TYR A 80 15.71 -5.51 11.12
N PRO A 81 16.35 -6.05 12.19
CA PRO A 81 15.81 -5.99 13.55
C PRO A 81 15.64 -4.56 14.08
N GLU A 82 16.56 -3.65 13.77
CA GLU A 82 16.49 -2.25 14.20
C GLU A 82 15.28 -1.53 13.59
N TRP A 83 15.05 -1.73 12.29
CA TRP A 83 13.87 -1.19 11.63
C TRP A 83 12.59 -1.74 12.25
N LEU A 84 12.55 -3.05 12.54
CA LEU A 84 11.39 -3.67 13.17
C LEU A 84 11.13 -3.10 14.57
N GLN A 85 12.17 -2.84 15.36
CA GLN A 85 12.03 -2.18 16.66
C GLN A 85 11.45 -0.77 16.53
N ILE A 86 11.96 0.04 15.59
CA ILE A 86 11.45 1.38 15.32
C ILE A 86 9.99 1.32 14.84
N TYR A 87 9.66 0.35 13.99
CA TYR A 87 8.31 0.15 13.45
C TYR A 87 7.28 -0.16 14.54
N VAL A 88 7.67 -0.98 15.53
CA VAL A 88 6.79 -1.38 16.64
C VAL A 88 6.71 -0.30 17.73
N LYS A 89 7.76 0.51 17.93
CA LYS A 89 7.87 1.50 19.03
C LYS A 89 6.70 2.50 19.12
N GLY A 90 6.04 2.81 18.00
CA GLY A 90 4.90 3.74 17.97
C GLY A 90 3.51 3.09 18.05
N LYS A 91 3.43 1.76 18.26
CA LYS A 91 2.17 1.02 18.23
C LYS A 91 1.64 0.81 19.65
N LYS A 92 0.32 0.80 19.77
CA LYS A 92 -0.40 0.70 21.05
C LYS A 92 -0.17 -0.64 21.77
N ASP A 93 -0.01 -1.72 21.00
CA ASP A 93 0.12 -3.09 21.50
C ASP A 93 1.00 -3.90 20.53
N ALA A 94 1.74 -4.88 21.03
CA ALA A 94 2.50 -5.85 20.26
C ALA A 94 1.62 -6.67 19.28
N ILE A 95 0.40 -7.04 19.69
CA ILE A 95 -0.55 -7.76 18.81
C ILE A 95 -0.93 -6.87 17.63
N ILE A 96 -1.32 -5.62 17.90
CA ILE A 96 -1.69 -4.64 16.87
C ILE A 96 -0.49 -4.33 15.97
N ALA A 97 0.72 -4.26 16.54
CA ALA A 97 1.94 -4.04 15.79
C ALA A 97 2.21 -5.18 14.80
N TYR A 98 2.12 -6.43 15.27
CA TYR A 98 2.31 -7.62 14.46
C TYR A 98 1.25 -7.75 13.35
N GLU A 99 -0.03 -7.53 13.66
CA GLU A 99 -1.08 -7.52 12.63
C GLU A 99 -0.86 -6.43 11.59
N SER A 100 -0.45 -5.23 12.02
CA SER A 100 -0.15 -4.13 11.11
C SER A 100 1.04 -4.44 10.20
N LEU A 101 2.04 -5.17 10.71
CA LEU A 101 3.18 -5.64 9.94
C LEU A 101 2.77 -6.70 8.90
N LEU A 102 1.93 -7.66 9.27
CA LEU A 102 1.39 -8.64 8.32
C LEU A 102 0.60 -7.96 7.20
N ARG A 103 -0.22 -6.95 7.52
CA ARG A 103 -0.96 -6.16 6.52
C ARG A 103 -0.02 -5.37 5.61
N LEU A 104 1.03 -4.76 6.16
CA LEU A 104 2.06 -4.04 5.40
C LEU A 104 2.75 -4.95 4.37
N LEU A 105 3.24 -6.11 4.83
CA LEU A 105 3.92 -7.09 3.98
C LEU A 105 2.96 -7.74 2.99
N GLY A 106 1.70 -7.95 3.39
CA GLY A 106 0.60 -8.38 2.51
C GLY A 106 0.39 -7.44 1.33
N ARG A 107 0.23 -6.14 1.61
CA ARG A 107 0.09 -5.09 0.59
C ARG A 107 1.35 -4.91 -0.25
N PHE A 108 2.52 -5.16 0.33
CA PHE A 108 3.79 -5.12 -0.41
C PHE A 108 3.81 -6.21 -1.48
N ALA A 109 3.56 -7.47 -1.08
CA ALA A 109 3.54 -8.59 -2.01
C ALA A 109 2.50 -8.42 -3.13
N TYR A 110 1.28 -7.97 -2.78
CA TYR A 110 0.23 -7.68 -3.77
C TYR A 110 0.66 -6.64 -4.81
N ARG A 111 1.31 -5.54 -4.37
CA ARG A 111 1.81 -4.50 -5.28
C ARG A 111 2.90 -4.97 -6.23
N HIS A 112 3.68 -5.97 -5.83
CA HIS A 112 4.83 -6.46 -6.60
C HIS A 112 4.54 -7.76 -7.38
N GLY A 113 3.27 -8.15 -7.54
CA GLY A 113 2.87 -9.32 -8.34
C GLY A 113 3.12 -10.66 -7.63
N SER A 114 3.48 -10.62 -6.35
CA SER A 114 3.62 -11.80 -5.52
C SER A 114 2.27 -12.12 -4.88
N GLY A 115 1.40 -12.85 -5.60
CA GLY A 115 0.22 -13.49 -5.01
C GLY A 115 0.60 -14.29 -3.75
N LEU A 116 0.20 -13.80 -2.58
CA LEU A 116 0.37 -14.52 -1.32
C LEU A 116 -0.68 -15.62 -1.26
N ASN A 117 -0.29 -16.84 -0.90
CA ASN A 117 -1.24 -17.84 -0.44
C ASN A 117 -1.70 -17.39 0.95
N VAL A 118 -2.81 -16.65 1.01
CA VAL A 118 -3.44 -16.22 2.26
C VAL A 118 -4.21 -17.39 2.86
N THR A 119 -3.55 -18.50 3.12
CA THR A 119 -4.09 -19.66 3.84
C THR A 119 -3.33 -19.79 5.15
N GLY A 120 -3.78 -19.06 6.16
CA GLY A 120 -3.14 -19.05 7.47
C GLY A 120 -3.74 -18.10 8.50
N LEU A 121 -4.90 -17.50 8.24
CA LEU A 121 -5.71 -16.91 9.30
C LEU A 121 -6.78 -17.93 9.66
N HIS A 122 -6.52 -18.60 10.77
CA HIS A 122 -7.45 -19.41 11.53
C HIS A 122 -8.73 -18.58 11.74
N THR A 123 -9.80 -18.92 11.03
CA THR A 123 -11.17 -18.58 11.46
C THR A 123 -11.48 -19.48 12.64
N SER A 124 -11.02 -19.09 13.83
CA SER A 124 -11.53 -19.65 15.07
C SER A 124 -12.91 -19.05 15.29
N GLY A 125 -13.93 -19.90 15.19
CA GLY A 125 -15.32 -19.54 15.33
C GLY A 125 -15.65 -18.92 16.68
N TYR A 126 -16.50 -17.91 16.63
CA TYR A 126 -17.42 -17.58 17.71
C TYR A 126 -18.80 -18.05 17.25
N THR A 127 -19.29 -19.13 17.86
CA THR A 127 -20.70 -19.32 18.16
C THR A 127 -21.02 -18.58 19.44
#